data_AF-A0A8S0FL12-F1
#
_entry.id   AF-A0A8S0FL12-F1
#
_cell.length_a   1.000
_cell.length_b   1.000
_cell.length_c   1.000
_cell.angle_alpha   90.00
_cell.angle_beta   90.00
_cell.angle_gamma   90.00
#
_symmetry.space_group_name_H-M   'P 1'
#
loop_
_entity.id
_entity.type
_entity.pdbx_description
1 polymer ?
#
loop_
_entity_poly.entity_id
_entity_poly.type
_entity_poly.pdbx_seq_one_letter_code
_entity_poly.pdbx_strand_id
1 'polypeptide(L)'
;MPIHTARLICKQAKGDELTADERKQFKYMRARYKHLRFAQRLYLKKHQAGFLFGKTTVFLGRFQDGFRNGKKNIVSYYGNLLRVYLSSPVWSLVNYSLRHSQLESVSGFIAYRQKQMHTLKEIIAKPRLTGREFHDVRKIISQQVSYYDTLRSLDPENNHSIEALQISRFLAAINGLMGDKHDDMVADDMENRQSYDAPVALDSDIRQRLELLISRFPL
;
A
#
# COMPACT_ATOMS: atom_id res chain seq x y z
N MET A 1 -13.70 13.91 -2.01
CA MET A 1 -12.35 13.29 -2.11
C MET A 1 -11.60 13.61 -3.41
N PRO A 2 -12.16 13.41 -4.62
CA PRO A 2 -11.37 13.53 -5.86
C PRO A 2 -11.01 14.97 -6.26
N ILE A 3 -11.88 15.96 -6.03
CA ILE A 3 -11.68 17.36 -6.48
C ILE A 3 -10.40 17.98 -5.90
N HIS A 4 -10.18 17.85 -4.59
CA HIS A 4 -8.98 18.42 -3.95
C HIS A 4 -7.71 17.68 -4.39
N THR A 5 -7.81 16.37 -4.58
CA THR A 5 -6.69 15.53 -5.08
C THR A 5 -6.31 15.95 -6.51
N ALA A 6 -7.30 16.14 -7.38
CA ALA A 6 -7.10 16.57 -8.75
C ALA A 6 -6.46 17.97 -8.83
N ARG A 7 -6.85 18.90 -7.95
CA ARG A 7 -6.22 20.24 -7.86
C ARG A 7 -4.72 20.14 -7.56
N LEU A 8 -4.33 19.37 -6.55
CA LEU A 8 -2.92 19.20 -6.17
C LEU A 8 -2.09 18.53 -7.27
N ILE A 9 -2.65 17.51 -7.93
CA ILE A 9 -2.00 16.84 -9.06
C ILE A 9 -1.81 17.81 -10.22
N CYS A 10 -2.83 18.61 -10.56
CA CYS A 10 -2.71 19.60 -11.63
C CYS A 10 -1.64 20.65 -11.31
N LYS A 11 -1.52 21.08 -10.05
CA LYS A 11 -0.48 22.00 -9.60
C LYS A 11 0.92 21.39 -9.79
N GLN A 12 1.16 20.19 -9.25
CA GLN A 12 2.44 19.49 -9.42
C GLN A 12 2.77 19.16 -10.89
N ALA A 13 1.76 18.82 -11.70
CA ALA A 13 1.95 18.51 -13.12
C ALA A 13 2.35 19.73 -13.95
N LYS A 14 2.02 20.94 -13.50
CA LYS A 14 2.50 22.20 -14.10
C LYS A 14 3.94 22.55 -13.71
N GLY A 15 4.52 21.80 -12.77
CA GLY A 15 5.85 22.09 -12.21
C GLY A 15 5.81 23.06 -11.03
N ASP A 16 4.63 23.44 -10.54
CA ASP A 16 4.49 24.31 -9.39
C ASP A 16 4.90 23.56 -8.12
N GLU A 17 5.66 24.23 -7.24
CA GLU A 17 5.96 23.67 -5.93
C GLU A 17 4.72 23.65 -5.05
N LEU A 18 4.52 22.52 -4.36
CA LEU A 18 3.54 22.43 -3.29
C LEU A 18 4.09 23.09 -2.03
N THR A 19 3.27 23.89 -1.36
CA THR A 19 3.56 24.39 0.00
C THR A 19 3.68 23.22 0.98
N ALA A 20 4.26 23.46 2.17
CA ALA A 20 4.38 22.43 3.20
C ALA A 20 3.01 21.79 3.55
N ASP A 21 1.97 22.62 3.65
CA ASP A 21 0.61 22.16 3.91
C ASP A 21 0.02 21.35 2.76
N GLU A 22 0.24 21.77 1.51
CA GLU A 22 -0.21 21.01 0.34
C GLU A 22 0.50 19.66 0.22
N ARG A 23 1.80 19.60 0.54
CA ARG A 23 2.57 18.34 0.61
C ARG A 23 1.97 17.42 1.68
N LYS A 24 1.65 17.96 2.85
CA LYS A 24 0.99 17.23 3.95
C LYS A 24 -0.39 16.74 3.53
N GLN A 25 -1.19 17.57 2.89
CA GLN A 25 -2.50 17.20 2.35
C GLN A 25 -2.38 16.08 1.31
N PHE A 26 -1.44 16.19 0.36
CA PHE A 26 -1.21 15.16 -0.65
C PHE A 26 -0.81 13.82 -0.02
N LYS A 27 0.08 13.85 0.99
CA LYS A 27 0.46 12.66 1.78
C LYS A 27 -0.76 12.00 2.40
N TYR A 28 -1.63 12.77 3.07
CA TYR A 28 -2.85 12.23 3.67
C TYR A 28 -3.85 11.71 2.65
N MET A 29 -4.00 12.39 1.51
CA MET A 29 -4.85 11.90 0.43
C MET A 29 -4.36 10.54 -0.07
N ARG A 30 -3.07 10.39 -0.37
CA ARG A 30 -2.52 9.07 -0.77
C ARG A 30 -2.70 8.02 0.30
N ALA A 31 -2.53 8.37 1.58
CA ALA A 31 -2.77 7.44 2.68
C ALA A 31 -4.23 6.94 2.69
N ARG A 32 -5.22 7.84 2.50
CA ARG A 32 -6.65 7.46 2.39
C ARG A 32 -6.93 6.54 1.20
N TYR A 33 -6.36 6.85 0.03
CA TYR A 33 -6.49 5.99 -1.15
C TYR A 33 -5.88 4.60 -0.93
N LYS A 34 -4.69 4.51 -0.31
CA LYS A 34 -4.05 3.24 0.04
C LYS A 34 -4.89 2.45 1.06
N HIS A 35 -5.38 3.12 2.10
CA HIS A 35 -6.18 2.50 3.15
C HIS A 35 -7.49 1.92 2.58
N LEU A 36 -8.21 2.68 1.76
CA LEU A 36 -9.42 2.18 1.07
C LEU A 36 -9.11 1.03 0.10
N ARG A 37 -7.93 1.01 -0.53
CA ARG A 37 -7.48 -0.13 -1.35
C ARG A 37 -7.27 -1.38 -0.51
N PHE A 38 -6.67 -1.24 0.67
CA PHE A 38 -6.47 -2.35 1.59
C PHE A 38 -7.79 -2.84 2.17
N ALA A 39 -8.70 -1.93 2.54
CA ALA A 39 -10.05 -2.29 2.97
C ALA A 39 -10.77 -3.14 1.91
N GLN A 40 -10.71 -2.75 0.63
CA GLN A 40 -11.29 -3.58 -0.44
C GLN A 40 -10.64 -4.97 -0.56
N ARG A 41 -9.33 -5.07 -0.34
CA ARG A 41 -8.62 -6.35 -0.40
C ARG A 41 -8.89 -7.24 0.81
N LEU A 42 -9.09 -6.64 1.98
CA LEU A 42 -9.38 -7.37 3.20
C LEU A 42 -10.84 -7.82 3.24
N TYR A 43 -11.77 -6.92 2.91
CA TYR A 43 -13.18 -7.10 3.27
C TYR A 43 -14.12 -7.38 2.09
N LEU A 44 -13.67 -7.31 0.83
CA LEU A 44 -14.51 -7.74 -0.29
C LEU A 44 -14.30 -9.22 -0.57
N LYS A 45 -15.36 -9.90 -1.01
CA LYS A 45 -15.35 -11.33 -1.38
C LYS A 45 -14.29 -11.72 -2.42
N LYS A 46 -13.90 -10.78 -3.28
CA LYS A 46 -12.86 -11.00 -4.31
C LYS A 46 -11.44 -10.76 -3.80
N HIS A 47 -11.28 -10.21 -2.59
CA HIS A 47 -10.00 -9.76 -2.02
C HIS A 47 -9.15 -8.89 -2.97
N GLN A 48 -9.84 -8.07 -3.77
CA GLN A 48 -9.24 -7.22 -4.80
C GLN A 48 -9.91 -5.85 -4.79
N ALA A 49 -9.12 -4.81 -5.04
CA ALA A 49 -9.66 -3.48 -5.26
C ALA A 49 -10.32 -3.43 -6.65
N GLY A 50 -11.44 -2.69 -6.76
CA GLY A 50 -12.11 -2.46 -8.03
C GLY A 50 -11.14 -1.88 -9.07
N PHE A 51 -11.26 -2.31 -10.33
CA PHE A 51 -10.27 -2.05 -11.37
C PHE A 51 -9.89 -0.56 -11.51
N LEU A 52 -10.89 0.32 -11.68
CA LEU A 52 -10.70 1.76 -11.84
C LEU A 52 -9.99 2.37 -10.63
N PHE A 53 -10.48 2.06 -9.42
CA PHE A 53 -9.88 2.56 -8.19
C PHE A 53 -8.44 2.03 -8.00
N GLY A 54 -8.22 0.75 -8.29
CA GLY A 54 -6.90 0.12 -8.28
C GLY A 54 -5.91 0.85 -9.18
N LYS A 55 -6.30 1.17 -10.42
CA LYS A 55 -5.48 1.97 -11.35
C LYS A 55 -5.21 3.38 -10.81
N THR A 56 -6.21 4.08 -10.27
CA THR A 56 -6.02 5.40 -9.64
C THR A 56 -4.94 5.35 -8.55
N THR A 57 -4.98 4.34 -7.66
CA THR A 57 -3.98 4.20 -6.58
C THR A 57 -2.57 3.94 -7.10
N VAL A 58 -2.44 3.18 -8.20
CA VAL A 58 -1.14 2.91 -8.85
C VAL A 58 -0.61 4.17 -9.52
N PHE A 59 -1.46 4.90 -10.25
CA PHE A 59 -1.06 6.15 -10.91
C PHE A 59 -0.66 7.22 -9.91
N LEU A 60 -1.35 7.34 -8.77
CA LEU A 60 -0.93 8.20 -7.66
C LEU A 60 0.45 7.82 -7.11
N GLY A 61 0.82 6.53 -7.14
CA GLY A 61 2.16 6.06 -6.81
C GLY A 61 3.20 6.55 -7.81
N ARG A 62 3.04 6.15 -9.07
CA ARG A 62 3.99 6.48 -10.13
C ARG A 62 4.14 7.99 -10.36
N PHE A 63 3.06 8.76 -10.19
CA PHE A 63 3.11 10.22 -10.24
C PHE A 63 4.00 10.79 -9.13
N GLN A 64 3.83 10.33 -7.89
CA GLN A 64 4.68 10.78 -6.79
C GLN A 64 6.14 10.37 -7.01
N ASP A 65 6.40 9.14 -7.44
CA ASP A 65 7.76 8.65 -7.65
C ASP A 65 8.44 9.43 -8.78
N GLY A 66 7.70 9.77 -9.85
CA GLY A 66 8.17 10.66 -10.89
C GLY A 66 8.53 12.06 -10.37
N PHE A 67 7.68 12.62 -9.50
CA PHE A 67 7.92 13.95 -8.91
C PHE A 67 9.13 13.97 -7.98
N ARG A 68 9.26 12.98 -7.08
CA ARG A 68 10.40 12.84 -6.14
C ARG A 68 11.73 12.72 -6.87
N ASN A 69 11.74 12.06 -8.02
CA ASN A 69 12.93 11.83 -8.83
C ASN A 69 13.11 12.86 -9.97
N GLY A 70 12.35 13.96 -9.99
CA GLY A 70 12.48 15.01 -11.02
C GLY A 70 12.14 14.57 -12.46
N LYS A 71 11.50 13.41 -12.65
CA LYS A 71 11.21 12.83 -13.97
C LYS A 71 9.96 13.46 -14.59
N LYS A 72 10.11 14.63 -15.21
CA LYS A 72 9.01 15.43 -15.82
C LYS A 72 8.08 14.63 -16.74
N ASN A 73 8.61 13.72 -17.57
CA ASN A 73 7.81 12.90 -18.48
C ASN A 73 6.84 11.97 -17.73
N ILE A 74 7.30 11.36 -16.63
CA ILE A 74 6.49 10.49 -15.77
C ILE A 74 5.40 11.31 -15.07
N VAL A 75 5.77 12.48 -14.55
CA VAL A 75 4.83 13.39 -13.88
C VAL A 75 3.72 13.83 -14.85
N SER A 76 4.08 14.26 -16.06
CA SER A 76 3.11 14.69 -17.08
C SER A 76 2.18 13.54 -17.50
N TYR A 77 2.74 12.37 -17.82
CA TYR A 77 1.98 11.20 -18.25
C TYR A 77 0.96 10.74 -17.20
N TYR A 78 1.40 10.50 -15.97
CA TYR A 78 0.50 10.08 -14.90
C TYR A 78 -0.42 11.19 -14.41
N GLY A 79 0.00 12.46 -14.51
CA GLY A 79 -0.86 13.61 -14.22
C GLY A 79 -2.07 13.68 -15.14
N ASN A 80 -1.87 13.45 -16.45
CA ASN A 80 -2.95 13.41 -17.44
C ASN A 80 -3.89 12.22 -17.21
N LEU A 81 -3.35 11.03 -16.95
CA LEU A 81 -4.17 9.87 -16.58
C LEU A 81 -4.98 10.13 -15.31
N LEU A 82 -4.38 10.70 -14.28
CA LEU A 82 -5.06 11.02 -13.03
C LEU A 82 -6.16 12.06 -13.23
N ARG A 83 -6.02 13.02 -14.15
CA ARG A 83 -7.08 13.97 -14.49
C ARG A 83 -8.34 13.26 -15.00
N VAL A 84 -8.17 12.23 -15.82
CA VAL A 84 -9.28 11.39 -16.30
C VAL A 84 -9.84 10.54 -15.16
N TYR A 85 -8.99 9.84 -14.42
CA TYR A 85 -9.41 8.90 -13.38
C TYR A 85 -10.02 9.55 -12.13
N LEU A 86 -9.74 10.83 -11.89
CA LEU A 86 -10.32 11.63 -10.81
C LEU A 86 -11.48 12.52 -11.29
N SER A 87 -11.85 12.44 -12.57
CA SER A 87 -13.02 13.14 -13.10
C SER A 87 -14.31 12.63 -12.48
N SER A 88 -15.33 13.49 -12.42
CA SER A 88 -16.65 13.14 -11.90
C SER A 88 -17.26 11.86 -12.49
N PRO A 89 -17.29 11.64 -13.83
CA PRO A 89 -17.89 10.44 -14.39
C PRO A 89 -17.16 9.16 -13.99
N VAL A 90 -15.82 9.13 -14.07
CA VAL A 90 -15.04 7.95 -13.66
C VAL A 90 -15.18 7.69 -12.17
N TRP A 91 -15.20 8.75 -11.35
CA TRP A 91 -15.37 8.60 -9.92
C TRP A 91 -16.78 8.14 -9.52
N SER A 92 -17.80 8.49 -10.30
CA SER A 92 -19.15 7.95 -10.14
C SER A 92 -19.17 6.43 -10.34
N LEU A 93 -18.49 5.92 -11.37
CA LEU A 93 -18.33 4.48 -11.59
C LEU A 93 -17.57 3.79 -10.46
N VAL A 94 -16.51 4.42 -9.94
CA VAL A 94 -15.79 3.93 -8.75
C VAL A 94 -16.74 3.83 -7.55
N ASN A 95 -17.50 4.88 -7.26
CA ASN A 95 -18.46 4.88 -6.16
C ASN A 95 -19.56 3.82 -6.34
N TYR A 96 -20.08 3.68 -7.56
CA TYR A 96 -21.06 2.65 -7.90
C TYR A 96 -20.49 1.26 -7.63
N SER A 97 -19.30 0.96 -8.16
CA SER A 97 -18.63 -0.32 -7.95
C SER A 97 -18.38 -0.61 -6.47
N LEU A 98 -17.97 0.39 -5.67
CA LEU A 98 -17.76 0.23 -4.24
C LEU A 98 -19.06 -0.11 -3.50
N ARG A 99 -20.17 0.57 -3.83
CA ARG A 99 -21.48 0.37 -3.19
C ARG A 99 -22.14 -0.97 -3.54
N HIS A 100 -21.84 -1.52 -4.71
CA HIS A 100 -22.40 -2.79 -5.19
C HIS A 100 -21.43 -3.97 -5.04
N SER A 101 -20.29 -3.76 -4.36
CA SER A 101 -19.36 -4.85 -4.06
C SER A 101 -19.88 -5.68 -2.89
N GLN A 102 -19.75 -7.00 -3.01
CA GLN A 102 -20.11 -7.91 -1.91
C GLN A 102 -18.99 -7.95 -0.88
N LEU A 103 -19.37 -7.72 0.37
CA LEU A 103 -18.50 -7.95 1.52
C LEU A 103 -18.24 -9.45 1.71
N GLU A 104 -17.08 -9.76 2.25
CA GLU A 104 -16.69 -11.10 2.65
C GLU A 104 -17.36 -11.48 3.98
N SER A 105 -17.60 -12.77 4.14
CA SER A 105 -17.99 -13.40 5.39
C SER A 105 -16.85 -13.40 6.42
N VAL A 106 -17.16 -13.59 7.70
CA VAL A 106 -16.13 -13.70 8.75
C VAL A 106 -15.18 -14.86 8.49
N SER A 107 -15.71 -16.03 8.13
CA SER A 107 -14.90 -17.22 7.82
C SER A 107 -14.03 -17.02 6.58
N GLY A 108 -14.56 -16.40 5.52
CA GLY A 108 -13.78 -16.07 4.32
C GLY A 108 -12.65 -15.08 4.61
N PHE A 109 -12.91 -14.06 5.46
CA PHE A 109 -11.88 -13.13 5.92
C PHE A 109 -10.76 -13.84 6.71
N ILE A 110 -11.12 -14.71 7.65
CA ILE A 110 -10.15 -15.49 8.44
C ILE A 110 -9.31 -16.38 7.51
N ALA A 111 -9.95 -17.11 6.60
CA ALA A 111 -9.25 -17.97 5.64
C ALA A 111 -8.30 -17.17 4.73
N TYR A 112 -8.71 -15.98 4.29
CA TYR A 112 -7.84 -15.08 3.52
C TYR A 112 -6.62 -14.63 4.31
N ARG A 113 -6.80 -14.26 5.58
CA ARG A 113 -5.71 -13.88 6.49
C ARG A 113 -4.74 -15.03 6.73
N GLN A 114 -5.23 -16.25 6.98
CA GLN A 114 -4.39 -17.45 7.10
C GLN A 114 -3.61 -17.71 5.81
N LYS A 115 -4.28 -17.63 4.64
CA LYS A 115 -3.62 -17.75 3.34
C LYS A 115 -2.49 -16.73 3.17
N GLN A 116 -2.70 -15.46 3.56
CA GLN A 116 -1.65 -14.45 3.52
C GLN A 116 -0.45 -14.83 4.40
N MET A 117 -0.67 -15.40 5.58
CA MET A 117 0.41 -15.83 6.48
C MET A 117 1.13 -17.08 5.97
N HIS A 118 0.42 -18.02 5.34
CA HIS A 118 1.04 -19.15 4.63
C HIS A 118 1.92 -18.68 3.47
N THR A 119 1.40 -17.80 2.60
CA THR A 119 2.20 -17.22 1.51
C THR A 119 3.41 -16.46 2.04
N LEU A 120 3.25 -15.71 3.14
CA LEU A 120 4.37 -15.03 3.79
C LEU A 120 5.44 -16.04 4.22
N LYS A 121 5.04 -17.12 4.90
CA LYS A 121 5.93 -18.19 5.38
C LYS A 121 6.69 -18.86 4.23
N GLU A 122 6.01 -19.17 3.14
CA GLU A 122 6.62 -19.76 1.94
C GLU A 122 7.66 -18.84 1.30
N ILE A 123 7.37 -17.54 1.18
CA ILE A 123 8.29 -16.59 0.58
C ILE A 123 9.52 -16.41 1.49
N ILE A 124 9.33 -16.18 2.79
CA ILE A 124 10.45 -15.90 3.69
C ILE A 124 11.35 -17.12 3.95
N ALA A 125 10.87 -18.34 3.70
CA ALA A 125 11.69 -19.55 3.75
C ALA A 125 12.81 -19.54 2.70
N LYS A 126 12.68 -18.75 1.63
CA LYS A 126 13.75 -18.58 0.63
C LYS A 126 14.91 -17.78 1.21
N PRO A 127 16.17 -18.17 0.96
CA PRO A 127 17.33 -17.42 1.46
C PRO A 127 17.46 -16.03 0.81
N ARG A 128 17.05 -15.90 -0.45
CA ARG A 128 17.07 -14.67 -1.24
C ARG A 128 15.71 -14.43 -1.88
N LEU A 129 15.32 -13.16 -1.98
CA LEU A 129 14.06 -12.70 -2.55
C LEU A 129 14.33 -11.80 -3.75
N THR A 130 13.58 -11.99 -4.83
CA THR A 130 13.45 -11.01 -5.91
C THR A 130 12.71 -9.77 -5.40
N GLY A 131 12.85 -8.62 -6.07
CA GLY A 131 12.08 -7.41 -5.74
C GLY A 131 10.57 -7.63 -5.82
N ARG A 132 10.10 -8.50 -6.73
CA ARG A 132 8.70 -8.90 -6.81
C ARG A 132 8.22 -9.62 -5.55
N GLU A 133 8.97 -10.61 -5.09
CA GLU A 133 8.65 -11.37 -3.87
C GLU A 133 8.74 -10.47 -2.63
N PHE A 134 9.76 -9.63 -2.55
CA PHE A 134 9.90 -8.63 -1.49
C PHE A 134 8.69 -7.68 -1.45
N HIS A 135 8.23 -7.21 -2.61
CA HIS A 135 7.05 -6.38 -2.72
C HIS A 135 5.77 -7.12 -2.35
N ASP A 136 5.66 -8.42 -2.64
CA ASP A 136 4.50 -9.22 -2.23
C ASP A 136 4.45 -9.43 -0.71
N VAL A 137 5.60 -9.66 -0.06
CA VAL A 137 5.73 -9.65 1.41
C VAL A 137 5.29 -8.30 1.97
N ARG A 138 5.82 -7.18 1.43
CA ARG A 138 5.46 -5.82 1.87
C ARG A 138 3.96 -5.55 1.72
N LYS A 139 3.31 -6.03 0.65
CA LYS A 139 1.86 -5.90 0.45
C LYS A 139 1.05 -6.65 1.51
N ILE A 140 1.50 -7.83 1.95
CA ILE A 140 0.85 -8.59 3.02
C ILE A 140 0.98 -7.81 4.33
N ILE A 141 2.19 -7.39 4.70
CA ILE A 141 2.44 -6.63 5.93
C ILE A 141 1.66 -5.31 5.93
N SER A 142 1.68 -4.54 4.84
CA SER A 142 0.90 -3.30 4.71
C SER A 142 -0.61 -3.50 4.92
N GLN A 143 -1.16 -4.63 4.47
CA GLN A 143 -2.56 -4.96 4.73
C GLN A 143 -2.81 -5.29 6.20
N GLN A 144 -1.89 -5.98 6.88
CA GLN A 144 -2.01 -6.25 8.31
C GLN A 144 -1.91 -4.97 9.14
N VAL A 145 -0.97 -4.07 8.83
CA VAL A 145 -0.90 -2.73 9.43
C VAL A 145 -2.25 -2.03 9.28
N SER A 146 -2.79 -2.00 8.06
CA SER A 146 -4.08 -1.36 7.78
C SER A 146 -5.22 -1.97 8.61
N TYR A 147 -5.25 -3.28 8.77
CA TYR A 147 -6.27 -3.97 9.57
C TYR A 147 -6.21 -3.58 11.04
N TYR A 148 -5.03 -3.69 11.68
CA TYR A 148 -4.89 -3.38 13.11
C TYR A 148 -5.04 -1.89 13.39
N ASP A 149 -4.65 -1.02 12.45
CA ASP A 149 -4.94 0.41 12.53
C ASP A 149 -6.43 0.71 12.48
N THR A 150 -7.19 0.01 11.65
CA THR A 150 -8.66 0.12 11.63
C THR A 150 -9.24 -0.41 12.94
N LEU A 151 -8.82 -1.58 13.41
CA LEU A 151 -9.34 -2.21 14.63
C LEU A 151 -9.21 -1.29 15.85
N ARG A 152 -8.01 -0.76 16.11
CA ARG A 152 -7.78 0.17 17.23
C ARG A 152 -8.51 1.51 17.10
N SER A 153 -8.94 1.88 15.88
CA SER A 153 -9.67 3.12 15.63
C SER A 153 -11.18 2.95 15.80
N LEU A 154 -11.70 1.74 15.61
CA LEU A 154 -13.12 1.42 15.78
C LEU A 154 -13.50 1.24 17.25
N ASP A 155 -12.56 0.78 18.07
CA ASP A 155 -12.81 0.46 19.47
C ASP A 155 -11.63 0.88 20.35
N PRO A 156 -11.45 2.19 20.60
CA PRO A 156 -10.24 2.72 21.22
C PRO A 156 -10.10 2.40 22.72
N GLU A 157 -11.20 2.12 23.43
CA GLU A 157 -11.25 2.04 24.91
C GLU A 157 -11.18 0.62 25.47
N ASN A 158 -11.32 -0.41 24.63
CA ASN A 158 -11.28 -1.81 25.06
C ASN A 158 -9.86 -2.37 25.17
N ASN A 159 -9.64 -3.37 26.03
CA ASN A 159 -8.34 -4.03 26.21
C ASN A 159 -7.76 -4.59 24.88
N HIS A 160 -8.63 -5.06 23.98
CA HIS A 160 -8.25 -5.49 22.63
C HIS A 160 -7.65 -4.36 21.77
N SER A 161 -7.93 -3.10 22.07
CA SER A 161 -7.31 -1.91 21.45
C SER A 161 -5.83 -1.81 21.79
N ILE A 162 -5.45 -2.12 23.03
CA ILE A 162 -4.05 -2.07 23.49
C ILE A 162 -3.24 -3.15 22.77
N GLU A 163 -3.78 -4.36 22.66
CA GLU A 163 -3.17 -5.45 21.88
C GLU A 163 -3.07 -5.07 20.39
N ALA A 164 -4.15 -4.55 19.80
CA ALA A 164 -4.16 -4.10 18.41
C ALA A 164 -3.15 -2.97 18.16
N LEU A 165 -2.95 -2.06 19.12
CA LEU A 165 -1.95 -1.00 19.05
C LEU A 165 -0.53 -1.57 19.07
N GLN A 166 -0.24 -2.52 19.95
CA GLN A 166 1.07 -3.18 20.01
C GLN A 166 1.38 -3.92 18.71
N ILE A 167 0.42 -4.69 18.19
CA ILE A 167 0.56 -5.41 16.93
C ILE A 167 0.71 -4.43 15.75
N SER A 168 -0.10 -3.37 15.70
CA SER A 168 0.00 -2.33 14.67
C SER A 168 1.40 -1.69 14.69
N ARG A 169 1.91 -1.29 15.85
CA ARG A 169 3.25 -0.70 15.98
C ARG A 169 4.35 -1.65 15.54
N PHE A 170 4.27 -2.92 15.93
CA PHE A 170 5.21 -3.95 15.52
C PHE A 170 5.22 -4.13 13.98
N LEU A 171 4.04 -4.25 13.37
CA LEU A 171 3.90 -4.38 11.92
C LEU A 171 4.31 -3.09 11.19
N ALA A 172 4.04 -1.92 11.75
CA ALA A 172 4.43 -0.63 11.20
C ALA A 172 5.96 -0.47 11.17
N ALA A 173 6.66 -0.97 12.19
CA ALA A 173 8.12 -1.02 12.20
C ALA A 173 8.67 -1.89 11.05
N ILE A 174 8.14 -3.10 10.88
CA ILE A 174 8.49 -3.98 9.75
C ILE A 174 8.20 -3.27 8.42
N ASN A 175 7.02 -2.67 8.28
CA ASN A 175 6.60 -2.00 7.05
C ASN A 175 7.44 -0.75 6.73
N GLY A 176 7.98 -0.08 7.75
CA GLY A 176 8.93 1.02 7.63
C GLY A 176 10.27 0.53 7.05
N LEU A 177 10.90 -0.44 7.72
CA LEU A 177 12.16 -1.05 7.27
C LEU A 177 12.06 -1.60 5.84
N MET A 178 10.95 -2.31 5.55
CA MET A 178 10.68 -2.80 4.19
C MET A 178 10.43 -1.67 3.19
N GLY A 179 9.92 -0.53 3.66
CA GLY A 179 9.71 0.64 2.83
C GLY A 179 11.03 1.25 2.36
N ASP A 180 11.95 1.45 3.29
CA ASP A 180 13.27 2.02 3.03
C ASP A 180 14.05 1.09 2.10
N LYS A 181 14.11 -0.22 2.42
CA LYS A 181 14.79 -1.20 1.57
C LYS A 181 14.20 -1.30 0.16
N HIS A 182 12.88 -1.18 0.01
CA HIS A 182 12.25 -1.16 -1.31
C HIS A 182 12.64 0.09 -2.11
N ASP A 183 12.72 1.25 -1.47
CA ASP A 183 13.13 2.49 -2.12
C ASP A 183 14.60 2.36 -2.62
N ASP A 184 15.47 1.73 -1.84
CA ASP A 184 16.86 1.42 -2.26
C ASP A 184 16.89 0.49 -3.48
N MET A 185 16.12 -0.60 -3.47
CA MET A 185 16.05 -1.55 -4.61
C MET A 185 15.53 -0.89 -5.89
N VAL A 186 14.59 0.06 -5.77
CA VAL A 186 14.09 0.83 -6.92
C VAL A 186 15.15 1.82 -7.42
N ALA A 187 15.91 2.46 -6.52
CA ALA A 187 16.99 3.35 -6.88
C ALA A 187 18.11 2.59 -7.63
N ASP A 188 18.52 1.43 -7.12
CA ASP A 188 19.56 0.59 -7.73
C ASP A 188 19.18 0.10 -9.13
N ASP A 189 17.91 -0.29 -9.33
CA ASP A 189 17.38 -0.69 -10.64
C ASP A 189 17.37 0.49 -11.61
N MET A 190 16.97 1.68 -11.14
CA MET A 190 16.98 2.90 -11.94
C MET A 190 18.38 3.36 -12.34
N GLU A 191 19.39 3.05 -11.52
CA GLU A 191 20.80 3.37 -11.78
C GLU A 191 21.55 2.24 -12.52
N ASN A 192 20.84 1.17 -12.92
CA ASN A 192 21.41 -0.06 -13.49
C ASN A 192 22.51 -0.70 -12.62
N ARG A 193 22.55 -0.40 -11.31
CA ARG A 193 23.48 -1.03 -10.36
C ARG A 193 23.10 -2.48 -10.12
N GLN A 194 21.80 -2.72 -9.94
CA GLN A 194 21.26 -4.04 -9.67
C GLN A 194 19.82 -4.13 -10.15
N SER A 195 19.50 -5.15 -10.93
CA SER A 195 18.13 -5.35 -11.40
C SER A 195 17.17 -5.61 -10.24
N TYR A 196 15.98 -5.01 -10.29
CA TYR A 196 14.91 -5.21 -9.30
C TYR A 196 14.50 -6.68 -9.16
N ASP A 197 14.58 -7.45 -10.24
CA ASP A 197 14.24 -8.89 -10.24
C ASP A 197 15.42 -9.78 -9.83
N ALA A 198 16.62 -9.23 -9.59
CA ALA A 198 17.75 -10.00 -9.09
C ALA A 198 17.52 -10.43 -7.63
N PRO A 199 17.65 -11.72 -7.28
CA PRO A 199 17.45 -12.18 -5.91
C PRO A 199 18.49 -11.63 -4.93
N VAL A 200 18.03 -11.01 -3.83
CA VAL A 200 18.87 -10.42 -2.77
C VAL A 200 18.54 -11.07 -1.43
N ALA A 201 19.56 -11.23 -0.58
CA ALA A 201 19.33 -11.64 0.80
C ALA A 201 18.43 -10.60 1.50
N LEU A 202 17.44 -11.09 2.26
CA LEU A 202 16.64 -10.23 3.10
C LEU A 202 17.50 -9.72 4.25
N ASP A 203 17.37 -8.43 4.57
CA ASP A 203 17.98 -7.84 5.76
C ASP A 203 17.62 -8.65 7.01
N SER A 204 18.59 -8.88 7.89
CA SER A 204 18.43 -9.76 9.05
C SER A 204 17.38 -9.25 10.04
N ASP A 205 17.25 -7.93 10.24
CA ASP A 205 16.25 -7.36 11.14
C ASP A 205 14.84 -7.53 10.55
N ILE A 206 14.68 -7.29 9.23
CA ILE A 206 13.41 -7.56 8.55
C ILE A 206 13.05 -9.04 8.64
N ARG A 207 13.99 -9.94 8.34
CA ARG A 207 13.79 -11.39 8.38
C ARG A 207 13.34 -11.86 9.77
N GLN A 208 14.09 -11.50 10.82
CA GLN A 208 13.82 -11.94 12.18
C GLN A 208 12.44 -11.49 12.66
N ARG A 209 12.01 -10.27 12.33
CA ARG A 209 10.68 -9.77 12.70
C ARG A 209 9.55 -10.48 11.95
N LEU A 210 9.76 -10.82 10.68
CA LEU A 210 8.79 -11.61 9.90
C LEU A 210 8.66 -13.04 10.43
N GLU A 211 9.78 -13.67 10.80
CA GLU A 211 9.81 -15.01 11.41
C GLU A 211 9.13 -14.99 12.79
N LEU A 212 9.36 -13.95 13.59
CA LEU A 212 8.63 -13.75 14.86
C LEU A 212 7.13 -13.58 14.65
N LEU A 213 6.71 -12.80 13.64
CA LEU A 213 5.30 -12.64 13.29
C LEU A 213 4.66 -14.00 12.98
N ILE A 214 5.31 -14.79 12.12
CA ILE A 214 4.79 -16.09 11.68
C ILE A 214 4.74 -17.09 12.82
N SER A 215 5.75 -17.14 13.68
CA SER A 215 5.79 -18.10 14.80
C SER A 215 4.70 -17.86 15.85
N ARG A 216 4.16 -16.63 15.92
CA ARG A 216 3.08 -16.25 16.85
C ARG A 216 1.70 -16.22 16.20
N PHE A 217 1.60 -16.34 14.87
CA PHE A 217 0.31 -16.32 14.19
C PHE A 217 -0.32 -17.71 14.20
N PRO A 218 -1.60 -17.86 14.62
CA PRO A 218 -2.29 -19.13 14.51
C PRO A 218 -2.58 -19.42 13.03
N LEU A 219 -1.80 -20.35 12.47
CA LEU A 219 -1.99 -20.86 11.10
C LEU A 219 -3.06 -21.94 11.09
#